data_AF-A0A533UBM6-F1
#
_entry.id   AF-A0A533UBM6-F1
#
_cell.length_a   1.000
_cell.length_b   1.000
_cell.length_c   1.000
_cell.angle_alpha   90.00
_cell.angle_beta   90.00
_cell.angle_gamma   90.00
#
_symmetry.space_group_name_H-M   'P 1'
#
loop_
_entity.id
_entity.type
_entity.pdbx_description
1 polymer ?
#
loop_
_entity_poly.entity_id
_entity_poly.type
_entity_poly.pdbx_seq_one_letter_code
_entity_poly.pdbx_strand_id
1 'polypeptide(L)' 'MIQNTRYLISLVDKCREESDIGQRSNILEFINRLLPAETRMRIPSLITNSCIDNILSAIEVRLLPPVYNLS' A
#
# COMPACT_ATOMS: atom_id res chain seq x y z
N MET A 1 -13.36 -5.06 12.31
CA MET A 1 -12.06 -4.66 11.72
C MET A 1 -11.73 -5.33 10.37
N ILE A 2 -12.35 -6.46 9.99
CA ILE A 2 -11.99 -7.26 8.79
C ILE A 2 -12.36 -6.58 7.45
N GLN A 3 -13.36 -5.68 7.42
CA GLN A 3 -13.79 -5.03 6.17
C GLN A 3 -12.77 -4.04 5.59
N ASN A 4 -11.99 -3.35 6.44
CA ASN A 4 -10.99 -2.38 5.97
C ASN A 4 -9.81 -3.06 5.27
N THR A 5 -9.41 -4.26 5.71
CA THR A 5 -8.27 -4.97 5.13
C THR A 5 -8.52 -5.38 3.69
N ARG A 6 -9.71 -5.94 3.37
CA ARG A 6 -10.06 -6.31 1.98
C ARG A 6 -10.12 -5.09 1.06
N TYR A 7 -10.65 -3.98 1.56
CA TYR A 7 -10.69 -2.74 0.80
C TYR A 7 -9.27 -2.20 0.53
N LEU A 8 -8.40 -2.21 1.54
CA LEU A 8 -7.00 -1.80 1.37
C LEU A 8 -6.24 -2.70 0.39
N ILE A 9 -6.45 -4.02 0.43
CA ILE A 9 -5.88 -4.95 -0.55
C ILE A 9 -6.35 -4.58 -1.97
N SER A 10 -7.65 -4.34 -2.18
CA SER A 10 -8.15 -3.95 -3.50
C SER A 10 -7.57 -2.63 -4.02
N LEU A 11 -7.26 -1.68 -3.14
CA LEU A 11 -6.59 -0.43 -3.51
C LEU A 11 -5.13 -0.65 -3.87
N VAL A 12 -4.44 -1.55 -3.17
CA VAL A 12 -3.07 -1.95 -3.48
C VAL A 12 -3.02 -2.60 -4.87
N ASP A 13 -3.90 -3.55 -5.14
CA ASP A 13 -4.00 -4.21 -6.45
C ASP A 13 -4.26 -3.18 -7.57
N LYS A 14 -5.22 -2.28 -7.36
CA LYS A 14 -5.50 -1.17 -8.29
C LYS A 14 -4.28 -0.28 -8.54
N CYS A 15 -3.48 -0.01 -7.50
CA CYS A 15 -2.26 0.79 -7.63
C CYS A 15 -1.18 0.07 -8.46
N ARG A 16 -1.12 -1.27 -8.38
CA ARG A 16 -0.18 -2.08 -9.17
C ARG A 16 -0.58 -2.16 -10.65
N GLU A 17 -1.88 -2.26 -10.93
CA GLU A 17 -2.43 -2.33 -12.29
C GLU A 17 -2.38 -0.99 -13.04
N GLU A 18 -2.37 0.13 -12.30
CA GLU A 18 -2.31 1.46 -12.89
C GLU A 18 -0.94 1.74 -13.54
N SER A 19 -0.98 2.30 -14.75
CA SER A 19 0.21 2.59 -15.57
C SER A 19 0.65 4.04 -15.45
N ASP A 20 -0.27 4.96 -15.16
CA ASP A 20 0.06 6.37 -14.95
C ASP A 20 0.67 6.60 -13.56
N ILE A 21 1.91 7.09 -13.52
CA ILE A 21 2.63 7.30 -12.27
C ILE A 21 1.96 8.33 -11.35
N GLY A 22 1.26 9.32 -11.92
CA GLY A 22 0.51 10.30 -11.15
C GLY A 22 -0.68 9.66 -10.45
N GLN A 23 -1.45 8.84 -11.16
CA GLN A 23 -2.56 8.08 -10.59
C GLN A 23 -2.09 7.07 -9.55
N ARG A 24 -1.00 6.33 -9.82
CA ARG A 24 -0.39 5.44 -8.81
C ARG A 24 -0.02 6.21 -7.54
N SER A 25 0.56 7.40 -7.68
CA SER A 25 0.91 8.26 -6.54
C SER A 25 -0.32 8.69 -5.74
N ASN A 26 -1.40 9.11 -6.42
CA ASN A 26 -2.66 9.50 -5.78
C ASN A 26 -3.29 8.33 -5.01
N ILE A 27 -3.30 7.13 -5.61
CA ILE A 27 -3.82 5.92 -4.96
C ILE A 27 -2.97 5.58 -3.73
N LEU A 28 -1.64 5.65 -3.85
CA LEU A 28 -0.72 5.41 -2.75
C LEU A 28 -0.95 6.37 -1.58
N GLU A 29 -1.11 7.67 -1.85
CA GLU A 29 -1.46 8.66 -0.83
C GLU A 29 -2.79 8.33 -0.16
N PHE A 30 -3.79 7.90 -0.93
CA PHE A 30 -5.09 7.52 -0.40
C PHE A 30 -4.99 6.30 0.52
N ILE A 31 -4.29 5.24 0.10
CA ILE A 31 -4.01 4.07 0.95
C ILE A 31 -3.32 4.52 2.23
N ASN A 32 -2.30 5.38 2.13
CA ASN A 32 -1.54 5.86 3.27
C ASN A 32 -2.39 6.68 4.27
N ARG A 33 -3.39 7.43 3.80
CA ARG A 33 -4.32 8.17 4.67
C ARG A 33 -5.26 7.26 5.45
N LEU A 34 -5.62 6.10 4.89
CA LEU A 34 -6.47 5.10 5.53
C LEU A 34 -5.73 4.29 6.59
N LEU A 35 -4.40 4.28 6.58
CA LEU A 35 -3.59 3.64 7.61
C LEU A 35 -3.65 4.43 8.95
N PRO A 36 -3.60 3.73 10.09
CA PRO A 36 -3.39 4.34 11.41
C PRO A 36 -2.19 5.27 11.41
N ALA A 37 -2.27 6.40 12.14
CA ALA A 37 -1.25 7.45 12.14
C ALA A 37 0.17 6.93 12.41
N GLU A 38 0.31 5.95 13.31
CA GLU A 38 1.58 5.31 13.66
C GLU A 38 2.20 4.48 12.51
N THR A 39 1.38 4.05 11.57
CA THR A 39 1.79 3.17 10.45
C THR A 39 1.87 3.90 9.11
N ARG A 40 1.52 5.19 9.08
CA ARG A 40 1.63 6.02 7.89
C ARG A 40 3.08 6.10 7.45
N MET A 41 3.29 5.93 6.15
CA MET A 41 4.61 6.01 5.54
C MET A 41 4.88 7.39 4.99
N ARG A 42 6.15 7.77 5.01
CA ARG A 42 6.61 9.02 4.40
C ARG A 42 6.73 8.81 2.90
N ILE A 43 5.86 9.46 2.14
CA ILE A 43 5.91 9.44 0.68
C ILE A 43 6.88 10.56 0.24
N PRO A 44 7.96 10.26 -0.50
CA PRO A 44 8.88 11.27 -1.00
C PRO A 44 8.24 12.15 -2.07
N SER A 45 8.71 13.39 -2.23
CA SER A 45 8.22 14.32 -3.25
C SER A 45 8.61 13.93 -4.68
N LEU A 46 9.72 13.19 -4.84
CA LEU A 46 10.12 12.57 -6.09
C LEU A 46 9.73 11.09 -6.04
N ILE A 47 8.67 10.74 -6.78
CA ILE A 47 8.17 9.37 -6.87
C ILE A 47 8.63 8.75 -8.20
N THR A 48 9.20 7.55 -8.10
CA THR A 48 9.45 6.65 -9.23
C THR A 48 8.56 5.41 -9.08
N ASN A 49 8.30 4.70 -10.18
CA ASN A 49 7.51 3.46 -10.13
C ASN A 49 8.08 2.45 -9.12
N SER A 50 9.41 2.30 -9.09
CA SER A 50 10.11 1.43 -8.13
C SER A 50 9.91 1.84 -6.67
N CYS A 51 9.79 3.14 -6.40
CA CYS A 51 9.48 3.64 -5.06
C CYS A 51 8.05 3.25 -4.65
N ILE A 52 7.08 3.40 -5.55
CA ILE A 52 5.69 2.99 -5.32
C ILE A 52 5.64 1.49 -5.00
N ASP A 53 6.29 0.65 -5.80
CA ASP A 53 6.27 -0.80 -5.61
C ASP A 53 6.86 -1.23 -4.26
N ASN A 54 7.96 -0.59 -3.83
CA ASN A 54 8.56 -0.85 -2.52
C ASN A 54 7.62 -0.47 -1.38
N ILE A 55 6.96 0.69 -1.48
CA ILE A 55 6.01 1.14 -0.46
C ILE A 55 4.80 0.20 -0.43
N LEU A 56 4.22 -0.15 -1.57
CA LEU A 56 3.09 -1.09 -1.64
C LEU A 56 3.44 -2.45 -1.03
N SER A 57 4.64 -2.98 -1.31
CA SER A 57 5.09 -4.25 -0.73
C SER A 57 5.21 -4.16 0.80
N ALA A 58 5.66 -3.02 1.34
CA ALA A 58 5.68 -2.80 2.78
C ALA A 58 4.27 -2.68 3.40
N ILE A 59 3.29 -2.14 2.66
CA ILE A 59 1.88 -2.12 3.09
C ILE A 59 1.34 -3.54 3.14
N GLU A 60 1.56 -4.34 2.10
CA GLU A 60 1.08 -5.73 2.02
C GLU A 60 1.59 -6.58 3.18
N VAL A 61 2.88 -6.52 3.50
CA VAL A 61 3.47 -7.26 4.64
C VAL A 61 2.84 -6.85 5.98
N ARG A 62 2.39 -5.60 6.12
CA ARG A 62 1.73 -5.12 7.33
C ARG A 62 0.25 -5.50 7.38
N LEU A 63 -0.42 -5.53 6.24
CA LEU A 63 -1.84 -5.90 6.12
C LEU A 63 -2.05 -7.41 6.22
N LEU A 64 -1.11 -8.17 5.67
CA LEU A 64 -1.04 -9.62 5.70
C LEU A 64 0.24 -9.97 6.44
N PRO A 65 0.23 -9.98 7.79
CA PRO A 65 1.37 -10.54 8.51
C PRO A 65 1.62 -11.94 7.94
N PRO A 66 2.88 -12.30 7.63
CA PRO A 66 3.18 -13.64 7.16
C PRO A 66 2.54 -14.60 8.17
N VAL A 67 1.65 -15.45 7.67
CA VAL A 67 1.20 -16.60 8.42
C VAL A 67 2.47 -17.45 8.55
N TYR A 68 3.24 -17.22 9.61
CA TYR A 68 4.21 -18.20 10.08
C TYR A 68 3.38 -19.41 10.49
N ASN A 69 2.96 -20.20 9.51
CA ASN A 69 2.64 -21.59 9.72
C ASN A 69 3.97 -22.24 10.10
N LEU A 70 4.31 -22.12 11.39
CA LEU A 70 5.14 -23.09 12.08
C LEU A 70 4.47 -24.45 11.86
N SER A 71 4.94 -25.16 10.85
CA SER A 71 4.69 -26.59 10.64
C SER A 71 6.05 -27.27 10.58
#